data_AF-A0A847W7V5-F1
#
_entry.id   AF-A0A847W7V5-F1
#
_cell.length_a   1.000
_cell.length_b   1.000
_cell.length_c   1.000
_cell.angle_alpha   90.00
_cell.angle_beta   90.00
_cell.angle_gamma   90.00
#
_symmetry.space_group_name_H-M   'P 1'
#
loop_
_entity.id
_entity.type
_entity.pdbx_description
1 polymer ?
#
loop_
_entity_poly.entity_id
_entity_poly.type
_entity_poly.pdbx_seq_one_letter_code
_entity_poly.pdbx_strand_id
1 'polypeptide(L)' 'MSKEQALNYKDMPEEELRALLKKAKDGKDYQLQLNLYWALLPYEERPCLALTAIKELEKLIKNLQTKSEKLTYF' A
#
# COMPACT_ATOMS: atom_id res chain seq x y z
N MET A 1 13.12 10.97 13.66
CA MET A 1 12.87 9.74 12.87
C MET A 1 12.35 10.16 11.50
N SER A 2 13.10 9.79 10.46
CA SER A 2 13.31 10.55 9.22
C SER A 2 12.09 10.70 8.29
N LYS A 3 11.88 11.93 7.79
CA LYS A 3 10.81 12.31 6.85
C LYS A 3 11.16 12.08 5.36
N GLU A 4 12.24 11.37 5.05
CA GLU A 4 12.76 11.28 3.67
C GLU A 4 13.04 9.84 3.25
N GLN A 5 12.01 8.99 3.33
CA GLN A 5 11.91 7.82 2.44
C GLN A 5 10.59 7.89 1.69
N ALA A 6 10.32 9.05 1.07
CA ALA A 6 9.48 9.06 -0.10
C ALA A 6 10.29 8.37 -1.21
N LEU A 7 10.27 7.03 -1.25
CA LEU A 7 10.66 6.32 -2.45
C LEU A 7 9.87 6.98 -3.58
N ASN A 8 10.56 7.67 -4.49
CA ASN A 8 9.95 8.26 -5.66
C ASN A 8 9.59 7.11 -6.61
N TYR A 9 8.46 6.45 -6.32
CA TYR A 9 7.87 5.42 -7.18
C TYR A 9 7.43 5.97 -8.55
N LYS A 10 7.52 7.30 -8.75
CA LYS A 10 7.16 8.00 -9.98
C LYS A 10 8.08 7.70 -11.16
N ASP A 11 9.35 7.40 -10.92
CA ASP A 11 10.36 7.13 -11.96
C ASP A 11 10.71 5.64 -12.08
N MET A 12 10.05 4.79 -11.28
CA MET A 12 10.32 3.35 -11.27
C MET A 12 9.49 2.65 -12.35
N PRO A 13 10.07 1.73 -13.14
CA PRO A 13 9.33 1.03 -14.17
C PRO A 13 8.23 0.13 -13.58
N GLU A 14 7.15 -0.05 -14.33
CA GLU A 14 5.98 -0.85 -13.92
C GLU A 14 6.38 -2.26 -13.45
N GLU A 15 7.33 -2.89 -14.13
CA GLU A 15 7.85 -4.22 -13.77
C GLU A 15 8.46 -4.26 -12.36
N GLU A 16 9.22 -3.22 -11.99
CA GLU A 16 9.81 -3.12 -10.65
C GLU A 16 8.75 -2.81 -9.60
N LEU A 17 7.78 -1.94 -9.90
CA LEU A 17 6.65 -1.68 -9.02
C LEU A 17 5.83 -2.96 -8.74
N ARG A 18 5.59 -3.79 -9.76
CA ARG A 18 4.93 -5.10 -9.62
C ARG A 18 5.78 -6.09 -8.83
N ALA A 19 7.10 -6.10 -9.03
CA ALA A 19 8.02 -6.96 -8.27
C ALA A 19 8.06 -6.57 -6.79
N LEU A 20 8.10 -5.27 -6.48
CA LEU A 20 7.99 -4.75 -5.12
C LEU A 20 6.63 -5.07 -4.50
N LEU A 21 5.54 -4.98 -5.28
CA LEU A 21 4.20 -5.30 -4.79
C LEU A 21 4.11 -6.77 -4.39
N LYS A 22 4.72 -7.66 -5.18
CA LYS A 22 4.81 -9.08 -4.84
C LYS A 22 5.59 -9.31 -3.56
N LYS A 23 6.76 -8.67 -3.40
CA LYS A 23 7.54 -8.75 -2.14
C LYS A 23 6.75 -8.22 -0.94
N ALA A 24 6.03 -7.11 -1.11
CA ALA A 24 5.20 -6.52 -0.05
C ALA A 24 3.99 -7.41 0.31
N LYS A 25 3.47 -8.21 -0.64
CA LYS A 25 2.46 -9.24 -0.37
C LYS A 25 3.02 -10.38 0.47
N ASP A 26 4.20 -10.88 0.13
CA ASP A 26 4.90 -11.91 0.90
C ASP A 26 5.22 -11.44 2.33
N GLY A 27 5.70 -10.20 2.47
CA GLY A 27 6.00 -9.57 3.77
C GLY A 27 4.77 -9.18 4.59
N LYS A 28 3.56 -9.28 4.02
CA LYS A 28 2.30 -8.77 4.61
C LYS A 28 2.38 -7.27 4.97
N ASP A 29 3.20 -6.52 4.23
CA ASP A 29 3.35 -5.07 4.40
C ASP A 29 2.23 -4.33 3.67
N TYR A 30 1.05 -4.31 4.27
CA TYR A 30 -0.15 -3.70 3.68
C TYR A 30 0.04 -2.20 3.38
N GLN A 31 0.81 -1.48 4.22
CA GLN A 31 1.12 -0.07 4.01
C GLN A 31 1.96 0.15 2.74
N LEU A 32 2.93 -0.72 2.50
CA LEU A 32 3.80 -0.67 1.32
C LEU A 32 3.02 -1.07 0.07
N GLN A 33 2.16 -2.11 0.17
CA GLN A 33 1.26 -2.49 -0.91
C GLN A 33 0.37 -1.33 -1.35
N LEU A 34 -0.20 -0.58 -0.41
CA LEU A 34 -1.02 0.59 -0.70
C LEU A 34 -0.27 1.64 -1.53
N ASN A 35 0.95 1.99 -1.12
CA ASN A 35 1.77 2.98 -1.81
C ASN A 35 2.11 2.51 -3.24
N LEU A 36 2.38 1.22 -3.42
CA LEU A 36 2.67 0.63 -4.73
C LEU A 36 1.44 0.58 -5.65
N TYR A 37 0.25 0.31 -5.10
CA TYR A 37 -1.00 0.39 -5.87
C TYR A 37 -1.28 1.82 -6.35
N TRP A 38 -1.03 2.84 -5.52
CA TRP A 38 -1.11 4.24 -5.93
C TRP A 38 -0.11 4.60 -7.03
N ALA A 39 1.11 4.05 -6.96
CA ALA A 39 2.14 4.24 -7.98
C ALA A 39 1.83 3.54 -9.31
N LEU A 40 1.15 2.38 -9.26
CA LEU A 40 0.70 1.64 -10.44
C LEU A 40 -0.59 2.19 -11.06
N LEU A 41 -1.34 3.03 -10.34
CA LEU A 41 -2.61 3.62 -10.81
C LEU A 41 -2.55 4.26 -12.22
N PRO A 42 -1.53 5.06 -12.60
CA PRO A 42 -1.46 5.64 -13.95
C PRO A 42 -1.19 4.61 -15.06
N TYR A 43 -0.72 3.40 -14.72
CA TYR A 43 -0.45 2.32 -15.66
C TYR A 43 -1.62 1.31 -15.77
N GLU A 44 -2.59 1.38 -14.86
CA GLU A 44 -3.74 0.47 -14.82
C GLU A 44 -4.79 0.82 -15.89
N GLU A 45 -5.16 -0.18 -16.69
CA GLU A 45 -6.22 -0.04 -17.71
C GLU A 45 -7.61 0.21 -17.08
N ARG A 46 -7.79 -0.15 -15.81
CA ARG A 46 -9.05 -0.02 -15.07
C ARG A 46 -8.84 0.69 -13.73
N PRO A 47 -8.67 2.02 -13.73
CA PRO A 47 -8.36 2.79 -12.53
C PRO A 47 -9.45 2.66 -11.44
N CYS A 48 -10.72 2.48 -11.83
CA CYS A 48 -11.82 2.30 -10.88
C CYS A 48 -11.69 1.02 -10.04
N LEU A 49 -11.19 -0.08 -10.63
CA LEU A 49 -10.97 -1.34 -9.91
C LEU A 49 -9.78 -1.21 -8.97
N ALA A 50 -8.70 -0.60 -9.43
CA ALA A 50 -7.52 -0.32 -8.62
C ALA A 50 -7.86 0.57 -7.41
N LEU A 51 -8.62 1.66 -7.61
CA LEU A 51 -9.09 2.53 -6.53
C LEU A 51 -9.97 1.80 -5.51
N THR A 52 -10.79 0.85 -5.96
CA THR A 52 -11.61 0.04 -5.06
C THR A 52 -10.73 -0.84 -4.17
N ALA A 53 -9.75 -1.53 -4.77
CA ALA A 53 -8.79 -2.35 -4.03
C ALA A 53 -7.95 -1.53 -3.04
N ILE A 54 -7.52 -0.32 -3.42
CA ILE A 54 -6.83 0.64 -2.54
C ILE A 54 -7.71 0.97 -1.33
N LYS A 55 -8.97 1.36 -1.54
CA LYS A 55 -9.90 1.69 -0.44
C LYS A 55 -10.13 0.52 0.52
N GLU A 56 -10.23 -0.70 0.00
CA GLU A 56 -10.37 -1.89 0.85
C GLU A 56 -9.10 -2.14 1.68
N LEU A 57 -7.92 -1.96 1.08
CA LEU A 57 -6.63 -2.02 1.78
C LEU A 57 -6.50 -0.95 2.87
N GLU A 58 -6.87 0.31 2.59
CA GLU A 58 -6.87 1.38 3.60
C GLU A 58 -7.79 1.02 4.77
N LYS A 59 -8.98 0.50 4.48
CA LYS A 59 -9.93 0.08 5.51
C LYS A 59 -9.37 -1.08 6.36
N LEU A 60 -8.69 -2.04 5.74
CA LEU A 60 -8.01 -3.13 6.44
C LEU A 60 -6.90 -2.62 7.35
N ILE A 61 -6.02 -1.76 6.85
CA ILE A 61 -4.93 -1.14 7.63
C ILE A 61 -5.51 -0.39 8.83
N LYS A 62 -6.54 0.44 8.58
CA LYS A 62 -7.22 1.19 9.64
C LYS A 62 -7.85 0.27 10.68
N ASN A 63 -8.53 -0.81 10.25
CA ASN A 63 -9.11 -1.79 11.17
C ASN A 63 -8.04 -2.51 12.01
N LEU A 64 -6.89 -2.84 11.43
CA LEU A 64 -5.76 -3.43 12.17
C LEU A 64 -5.20 -2.44 13.20
N GLN A 65 -5.03 -1.16 12.83
CA GLN A 65 -4.60 -0.11 13.74
C GLN A 65 -5.59 0.12 14.88
N THR A 66 -6.89 0.27 14.60
CA THR A 66 -7.92 0.48 15.63
C THR A 66 -8.07 -0.71 16.58
N LYS A 67 -7.83 -1.94 16.12
CA LYS A 67 -7.81 -3.12 17.01
C LYS A 67 -6.60 -3.11 17.95
N SER A 68 -5.46 -2.57 17.52
CA SER A 68 -4.27 -2.45 18.36
C SER A 68 -4.48 -1.47 19.52
N GLU A 69 -5.20 -0.36 19.30
CA GLU A 69 -5.49 0.63 20.36
C GLU A 69 -6.46 0.12 21.43
N LYS A 70 -7.30 -0.87 21.12
CA LYS A 70 -8.25 -1.43 22.09
C LYS A 70 -7.63 -2.40 23.09
N LEU A 71 -6.39 -2.84 22.89
CA LEU A 71 -5.71 -3.79 23.77
C LEU A 71 -4.88 -3.10 24.87
N THR A 72 -4.73 -1.77 24.83
CA THR A 72 -3.94 -0.98 25.78
C THR A 72 -4.74 -0.42 26.96
N TYR A 73 -6.02 -0.78 27.09
CA TYR A 73 -6.87 -0.37 28.22
C TYR A 73 -7.39 -1.60 28.96
N PHE A 74 -6.50 -2.30 29.68
CA PHE A 74 -6.86 -3.22 30.77
C PHE A 74 -5.87 -3.05 31.91
#